data_AF-A0A1R4LUQ1-F1
#
_entry.id   AF-A0A1R4LUQ1-F1
#
_cell.length_a   1.000
_cell.length_b   1.000
_cell.length_c   1.000
_cell.angle_alpha   90.00
_cell.angle_beta   90.00
_cell.angle_gamma   90.00
#
_symmetry.space_group_name_H-M   'P 1'
#
loop_
_entity.id
_entity.type
_entity.pdbx_description
1 polymer ?
#
loop_
_entity_poly.entity_id
_entity_poly.type
_entity_poly.pdbx_seq_one_letter_code
_entity_poly.pdbx_strand_id
1 'polypeptide(L)' 'MNTPIHSISVDFDHVSEARFLHRVILGYMHPSNSAEQDNYLSGLLIQIEEAIELLESLEA' A
#
# COMPACT_ATOMS: atom_id res chain seq x y z
N MET A 1 0.53 -1.98 -25.14
CA MET A 1 0.65 -1.43 -23.78
C MET A 1 0.13 -2.50 -22.84
N ASN A 2 1.01 -3.27 -22.22
CA ASN A 2 0.65 -4.27 -21.22
C ASN A 2 0.81 -3.61 -19.85
N THR A 3 -0.11 -2.74 -19.47
CA THR A 3 -0.25 -2.34 -18.07
C THR A 3 -0.83 -3.56 -17.35
N PRO A 4 -0.10 -4.20 -16.41
CA PRO A 4 -0.65 -5.31 -15.67
C PRO A 4 -1.89 -4.83 -14.91
N ILE A 5 -2.93 -5.66 -14.87
CA ILE A 5 -4.28 -5.39 -14.30
C ILE A 5 -4.26 -5.17 -12.76
N HIS A 6 -3.11 -4.87 -12.16
CA HIS A 6 -2.92 -4.79 -10.71
C HIS A 6 -2.46 -3.43 -10.18
N SER A 7 -2.48 -2.38 -11.01
CA SER A 7 -2.30 -1.01 -10.50
C SER A 7 -3.63 -0.50 -9.97
N ILE A 8 -3.90 -0.74 -8.69
CA ILE A 8 -4.84 0.10 -7.96
C ILE A 8 -4.12 1.43 -7.79
N SER A 9 -4.60 2.50 -8.44
CA SER A 9 -4.18 3.87 -8.10
C SER A 9 -4.82 4.19 -6.76
N VAL A 10 -4.04 4.14 -5.69
CA VAL A 10 -4.49 4.57 -4.36
C VAL A 10 -3.96 5.97 -4.15
N ASP A 11 -4.76 6.96 -4.50
CA ASP A 11 -4.50 8.36 -4.21
C ASP A 11 -5.12 8.67 -2.84
N PHE A 12 -4.37 9.30 -1.96
CA PHE A 12 -4.83 9.69 -0.62
C PHE A 12 -4.86 11.21 -0.51
N ASP A 13 -5.93 11.74 0.06
CA ASP A 13 -6.05 13.18 0.32
C ASP A 13 -5.40 13.56 1.66
N HIS A 14 -5.32 12.59 2.59
CA HIS A 14 -4.76 12.78 3.92
C HIS A 14 -3.85 11.63 4.34
N VAL A 15 -2.78 11.95 5.08
CA VAL A 15 -1.87 10.93 5.63
C VAL A 15 -2.58 9.92 6.55
N SER A 16 -3.67 10.32 7.20
CA SER A 16 -4.47 9.45 8.07
C SER A 16 -5.12 8.29 7.32
N GLU A 17 -5.51 8.50 6.06
CA GLU A 17 -6.10 7.49 5.18
C GLU A 17 -5.05 6.46 4.73
N ALA A 18 -3.87 6.96 4.35
CA ALA A 18 -2.74 6.13 3.96
C ALA A 18 -2.27 5.24 5.13
N ARG A 19 -2.14 5.80 6.34
CA ARG A 19 -1.82 5.04 7.56
C ARG A 19 -2.90 4.03 7.95
N PHE A 20 -4.18 4.36 7.72
CA PHE A 20 -5.28 3.42 7.97
C PHE A 20 -5.17 2.22 7.04
N LEU A 21 -4.97 2.44 5.73
CA LEU A 21 -4.83 1.35 4.77
C LEU A 21 -3.59 0.51 5.06
N HIS A 22 -2.46 1.13 5.39
CA HIS A 22 -1.23 0.43 5.80
C HIS A 22 -1.50 -0.57 6.92
N ARG A 23 -2.19 -0.14 7.99
CA ARG A 23 -2.53 -1.00 9.12
C ARG A 23 -3.48 -2.14 8.73
N VAL A 24 -4.44 -1.87 7.85
CA VAL A 24 -5.37 -2.89 7.35
C VAL A 24 -4.62 -3.97 6.58
N ILE A 25 -3.72 -3.58 5.67
CA ILE A 25 -2.94 -4.50 4.84
C ILE A 25 -1.96 -5.33 5.67
N LEU A 26 -1.31 -4.73 6.67
CA LEU A 26 -0.51 -5.48 7.65
C LEU A 26 -1.33 -6.56 8.37
N GLY A 27 -2.62 -6.31 8.63
CA GLY A 27 -3.53 -7.30 9.20
C GLY A 27 -3.83 -8.50 8.29
N TYR A 28 -3.62 -8.36 6.98
CA TYR A 28 -3.79 -9.42 5.99
C TYR A 28 -2.49 -10.21 5.71
N MET A 29 -1.35 -9.78 6.27
CA MET A 29 -0.10 -10.53 6.21
C MET A 29 -0.23 -11.75 7.14
N HIS A 30 -0.47 -12.93 6.56
CA HIS A 30 -0.73 -14.16 7.31
C HIS A 30 0.23 -15.27 6.86
N PRO A 31 0.74 -16.13 7.77
CA PRO A 31 1.69 -17.19 7.42
C PRO A 31 1.16 -18.25 6.44
N SER A 32 -0.15 -18.30 6.21
CA SER A 32 -0.77 -19.21 5.24
C SER A 32 -0.98 -18.59 3.87
N ASN A 33 -0.55 -17.35 3.65
CA ASN A 33 -0.60 -16.71 2.35
C ASN A 33 0.28 -17.47 1.35
N SER A 34 -0.13 -17.49 0.09
CA SER A 34 0.75 -17.96 -0.97
C SER A 34 1.88 -16.95 -1.20
N ALA A 35 3.00 -17.39 -1.77
CA ALA A 35 4.09 -16.49 -2.13
C ALA A 35 3.63 -15.36 -3.07
N GLU A 36 2.65 -15.62 -3.93
CA GLU A 36 2.06 -14.61 -4.81
C GLU A 36 1.26 -13.55 -4.03
N GLN A 37 0.47 -13.98 -3.05
CA GLN A 37 -0.27 -13.08 -2.17
C GLN A 37 0.67 -12.23 -1.33
N ASP A 38 1.71 -12.83 -0.74
CA ASP A 38 2.70 -12.08 0.04
C ASP A 38 3.49 -11.09 -0.82
N ASN A 39 3.88 -11.48 -2.03
CA ASN A 39 4.54 -10.56 -2.96
C ASN A 39 3.64 -9.38 -3.35
N TYR A 40 2.35 -9.64 -3.57
CA TYR A 40 1.38 -8.60 -3.88
C TYR A 40 1.17 -7.65 -2.68
N LEU A 41 0.92 -8.19 -1.49
CA LEU A 41 0.71 -7.39 -0.28
C LEU A 41 1.95 -6.59 0.10
N SER A 42 3.14 -7.18 -0.07
CA SER A 42 4.41 -6.48 0.16
C SER A 42 4.63 -5.34 -0.83
N GLY A 43 4.33 -5.55 -2.11
CA GLY A 43 4.39 -4.49 -3.12
C GLY A 43 3.42 -3.34 -2.83
N LEU A 44 2.22 -3.66 -2.37
CA LEU A 44 1.22 -2.67 -1.98
C LEU A 44 1.64 -1.88 -0.72
N LEU A 45 2.24 -2.55 0.27
CA LEU A 45 2.76 -1.89 1.48
C LEU A 45 3.83 -0.85 1.14
N ILE A 46 4.78 -1.17 0.26
CA ILE A 46 5.82 -0.23 -0.19
C ILE A 46 5.20 1.02 -0.81
N GLN A 47 4.22 0.85 -1.69
CA GLN A 47 3.53 1.98 -2.32
C GLN A 47 2.80 2.87 -1.31
N ILE A 48 2.19 2.26 -0.29
CA ILE A 48 1.51 3.01 0.77
C ILE A 48 2.53 3.76 1.64
N GLU A 49 3.68 3.16 1.94
CA GLU A 49 4.75 3.80 2.71
C GLU A 49 5.34 5.01 1.97
N GLU A 50 5.63 4.86 0.67
CA GLU A 50 6.07 5.98 -0.18
C GLU A 50 5.03 7.12 -0.22
N ALA A 51 3.74 6.78 -0.29
CA ALA A 51 2.67 7.78 -0.28
C ALA A 51 2.55 8.49 1.09
N ILE A 52 2.73 7.76 2.20
CA ILE A 52 2.75 8.34 3.55
C ILE A 52 3.91 9.34 3.66
N GLU A 53 5.13 8.95 3.27
CA GLU A 53 6.29 9.83 3.33
C GLU A 53 6.08 11.11 2.50
N LEU A 54 5.51 10.99 1.30
CA LEU A 54 5.20 12.13 0.45
C LEU A 54 4.19 13.07 1.12
N LEU A 55 3.08 12.54 1.65
CA LEU A 55 2.04 13.33 2.30
C LEU A 55 2.56 14.02 3.56
N GLU A 56 3.33 13.32 4.40
CA GLU A 56 3.97 13.90 5.58
C GLU A 56 4.91 15.04 5.22
N SER A 57 5.61 14.95 4.09
CA SER A 57 6.49 16.03 3.60
C SER A 57 5.73 17.26 3.11
N LEU A 58 4.48 17.09 2.66
CA LEU A 58 3.63 18.18 2.16
C LEU A 58 2.79 18.85 3.26
N GLU A 59 2.48 18.11 4.32
CA GLU A 59 1.76 18.61 5.50
C GLU A 59 2.68 19.32 6.52
N ALA A 60 4.02 19.24 6.35
CA ALA A 60 5.04 19.78 7.25
C ALA A 60 5.25 21.30 7.17
#